data_AF-A0A7J4CW09-F1
#
_entry.id   AF-A0A7J4CW09-F1
#
_cell.length_a   1.000
_cell.length_b   1.000
_cell.length_c   1.000
_cell.angle_alpha   90.00
_cell.angle_beta   90.00
_cell.angle_gamma   90.00
#
_symmetry.space_group_name_H-M   'P 1'
#
loop_
_entity.id
_entity.type
_entity.pdbx_description
1 polymer ?
#
loop_
_entity_poly.entity_id
_entity_poly.type
_entity_poly.pdbx_seq_one_letter_code
_entity_poly.pdbx_strand_id
1 'polypeptide(L)'
;MILRDYKYDHYKSKNDDDEDVDDDSPVHVTIQCADEHIVSLSASATRSAEIASGVFRARDLANAPPNDLYPMAYAELAVEWASDKDNVEVTVIEYDEAIKLGMGGLVGVGMGSARKPCMVIFEMNGKTRVPLMSPILSTEI
;
A
#
# COMPACT_ATOMS: atom_id res chain seq x y z
N MET A 1 3.91 20.36 5.84
CA MET A 1 4.33 20.05 7.22
C MET A 1 4.18 18.57 7.51
N ILE A 2 3.00 17.95 7.27
CA ILE A 2 2.72 16.52 7.53
C ILE A 2 3.82 15.59 7.00
N LEU A 3 4.23 15.70 5.74
CA LEU A 3 5.22 14.79 5.15
C LEU A 3 6.62 14.77 5.79
N ARG A 4 6.98 15.83 6.54
CA ARG A 4 8.25 15.94 7.25
C ARG A 4 8.28 15.05 8.49
N ASP A 5 7.12 14.73 9.04
CA ASP A 5 6.97 13.98 10.29
C ASP A 5 7.22 12.47 10.13
N TYR A 6 7.53 12.03 8.91
CA TYR A 6 7.86 10.63 8.64
C TYR A 6 9.15 10.20 9.34
N LYS A 7 9.04 9.17 10.19
CA LYS A 7 10.15 8.46 10.82
C LYS A 7 10.05 6.97 10.48
N TYR A 8 11.20 6.33 10.25
CA TYR A 8 11.28 4.88 9.96
C TYR A 8 12.22 4.22 10.97
N ASP A 9 11.70 3.97 12.17
CA ASP A 9 12.48 3.50 13.31
C ASP A 9 12.24 2.01 13.63
N HIS A 10 11.59 1.27 12.72
CA HIS A 10 11.27 -0.17 12.85
C HIS A 10 12.48 -1.06 13.21
N TYR A 11 13.69 -0.67 12.82
CA TYR A 11 14.92 -1.43 13.03
C TYR A 11 15.90 -0.77 14.02
N LYS A 12 15.52 0.35 14.64
CA LYS A 12 16.35 0.99 15.65
C LYS A 12 16.08 0.33 17.00
N SER A 13 17.14 -0.14 17.65
CA SER A 13 17.08 -0.55 19.04
C SER A 13 16.86 0.67 19.93
N LYS A 14 15.91 0.61 20.85
CA LYS A 14 15.78 1.61 21.92
C LYS A 14 16.86 1.33 22.96
N ASN A 15 17.73 2.29 23.25
CA ASN A 15 18.61 2.23 24.41
C ASN A 15 17.98 3.00 25.57
N ASP A 16 18.16 2.49 26.80
CA ASP A 16 17.59 3.09 28.01
C ASP A 16 18.15 4.50 28.34
N ASP A 17 19.26 4.91 27.67
CA ASP A 17 19.93 6.21 27.84
C ASP A 17 19.57 7.25 26.76
N ASP A 18 18.77 6.88 25.76
CA ASP A 18 18.28 7.84 24.77
C ASP A 18 17.09 8.60 25.38
N GLU A 19 17.37 9.75 26.02
CA GLU A 19 16.38 10.81 26.29
C GLU A 19 15.85 11.47 24.99
N ASP A 20 15.99 10.81 23.84
CA ASP A 20 15.11 11.04 22.70
C ASP A 20 13.72 10.59 23.14
N VAL A 21 13.01 11.52 23.78
CA VAL A 21 11.56 11.50 23.98
C VAL A 21 10.97 10.74 22.80
N ASP A 22 10.26 9.64 23.07
CA ASP A 22 9.34 9.02 22.11
C ASP A 22 8.38 10.15 21.66
N ASP A 23 8.83 10.96 20.71
CA ASP A 23 8.12 12.09 20.12
C ASP A 23 7.21 11.53 19.03
N ASP A 24 6.47 10.50 19.41
CA ASP A 24 5.21 10.05 18.83
C ASP A 24 4.04 10.78 19.52
N SER A 25 4.35 11.80 20.33
CA SER A 25 3.34 12.66 20.91
C SER A 25 2.56 13.35 19.78
N PRO A 26 1.22 13.31 19.79
CA PRO A 26 0.44 13.84 18.69
C PRO A 26 0.67 15.35 18.55
N VAL A 27 1.24 15.77 17.42
CA VAL A 27 1.45 17.19 17.12
C VAL A 27 0.10 17.84 16.82
N HIS A 28 -0.36 18.71 17.72
CA HIS A 28 -1.57 19.49 17.50
C HIS A 28 -1.28 20.76 16.72
N VAL A 29 -1.86 20.89 15.52
CA VAL A 29 -1.70 22.08 14.66
C VAL A 29 -3.03 22.82 14.55
N THR A 30 -3.05 24.09 14.95
CA THR A 30 -4.20 24.99 14.77
C THR A 30 -3.92 25.93 13.59
N ILE A 31 -4.80 25.91 12.59
CA ILE A 31 -4.70 26.78 11.42
C ILE A 31 -5.84 27.80 11.48
N GLN A 32 -5.49 29.08 11.43
CA GLN A 32 -6.46 30.18 11.42
C GLN A 32 -6.81 30.58 9.99
N CYS A 33 -8.09 30.80 9.72
CA CYS A 33 -8.59 31.36 8.45
C CYS A 33 -9.81 32.25 8.71
N ALA A 34 -10.22 33.00 7.69
CA ALA A 34 -11.48 33.74 7.72
C ALA A 34 -12.68 32.76 7.69
N ASP A 35 -13.81 33.15 8.28
CA ASP A 35 -14.98 32.27 8.45
C ASP A 35 -15.48 31.66 7.14
N GLU A 36 -15.40 32.41 6.04
CA GLU A 36 -15.79 31.96 4.69
C GLU A 36 -14.93 30.82 4.12
N HIS A 37 -13.76 30.54 4.70
CA HIS A 37 -12.82 29.52 4.23
C HIS A 37 -12.74 28.29 5.12
N ILE A 38 -13.48 28.25 6.24
CA ILE A 38 -13.40 27.13 7.21
C ILE A 38 -13.71 25.78 6.54
N VAL A 39 -14.73 25.74 5.67
CA VAL A 39 -15.16 24.50 5.01
C VAL A 39 -14.15 24.02 3.96
N SER A 40 -13.60 24.93 3.15
CA SER A 40 -12.62 24.56 2.12
C SER A 40 -11.28 24.17 2.74
N LEU A 41 -10.88 24.84 3.83
CA LEU A 41 -9.66 24.54 4.57
C LEU A 41 -9.75 23.17 5.24
N SER A 42 -10.87 22.85 5.91
CA SER A 42 -11.03 21.56 6.58
C SER A 42 -11.01 20.40 5.59
N ALA A 43 -11.71 20.51 4.46
CA ALA A 43 -11.67 19.52 3.39
C ALA A 43 -10.25 19.35 2.82
N SER A 44 -9.51 20.44 2.63
CA SER A 44 -8.13 20.41 2.13
C SER A 44 -7.16 19.78 3.14
N ALA A 45 -7.37 20.03 4.44
CA ALA A 45 -6.59 19.44 5.52
C ALA A 45 -6.80 17.91 5.59
N THR A 46 -8.05 17.45 5.58
CA THR A 46 -8.40 16.02 5.54
C THR A 46 -7.77 15.34 4.33
N ARG A 47 -7.96 15.91 3.13
CA ARG A 47 -7.37 15.36 1.90
C ARG A 47 -5.84 15.31 1.95
N SER A 48 -5.21 16.32 2.53
CA SER A 48 -3.74 16.34 2.67
C SER A 48 -3.24 15.26 3.63
N ALA A 49 -3.99 14.99 4.71
CA ALA A 49 -3.68 13.90 5.64
C ALA A 49 -3.84 12.53 4.99
N GLU A 50 -4.90 12.30 4.21
CA GLU A 50 -5.11 11.07 3.43
C GLU A 50 -4.00 10.83 2.40
N ILE A 51 -3.54 11.89 1.72
CA ILE A 51 -2.40 11.77 0.80
C ILE A 51 -1.12 11.42 1.57
N ALA A 52 -0.88 12.09 2.70
CA ALA A 52 0.30 11.83 3.50
C ALA A 52 0.35 10.40 4.03
N SER A 53 -0.78 9.84 4.49
CA SER A 53 -0.84 8.45 4.95
C SER A 53 -0.49 7.46 3.83
N GLY A 54 -0.98 7.70 2.61
CA GLY A 54 -0.60 6.92 1.43
C GLY A 54 0.90 7.01 1.11
N VAL A 55 1.48 8.22 1.20
CA VAL A 55 2.93 8.41 1.00
C VAL A 55 3.75 7.70 2.07
N PHE A 56 3.34 7.76 3.33
CA PHE A 56 4.04 7.08 4.43
C PHE A 56 4.04 5.58 4.25
N ARG A 57 2.89 4.99 3.90
CA ARG A 57 2.79 3.56 3.60
C ARG A 57 3.72 3.15 2.45
N ALA A 58 3.79 3.95 1.38
CA ALA A 58 4.69 3.69 0.27
C ALA A 58 6.18 3.79 0.68
N ARG A 59 6.53 4.75 1.56
CA ARG A 59 7.88 4.88 2.11
C ARG A 59 8.22 3.69 3.00
N ASP A 60 7.31 3.22 3.84
CA ASP A 60 7.53 2.05 4.70
C ASP A 60 7.85 0.80 3.89
N LEU A 61 7.09 0.58 2.81
CA LEU A 61 7.33 -0.52 1.88
C LEU A 61 8.68 -0.37 1.15
N ALA A 62 9.04 0.83 0.72
CA ALA A 62 10.31 1.06 0.03
C ALA A 62 11.53 0.96 0.96
N ASN A 63 11.37 1.35 2.23
CA ASN A 63 12.44 1.32 3.24
C ASN A 63 12.61 -0.07 3.89
N ALA A 64 11.60 -0.94 3.79
CA ALA A 64 11.68 -2.29 4.32
C ALA A 64 12.79 -3.09 3.61
N PRO A 65 13.66 -3.76 4.39
CA PRO A 65 14.76 -4.51 3.82
C PRO A 65 14.22 -5.79 3.14
N PRO A 66 14.91 -6.28 2.10
CA PRO A 66 14.40 -7.36 1.25
C PRO A 66 14.28 -8.71 1.96
N ASN A 67 14.90 -8.88 3.14
CA ASN A 67 14.70 -10.06 4.00
C ASN A 67 13.30 -10.10 4.62
N ASP A 68 12.70 -8.94 4.91
CA ASP A 68 11.39 -8.84 5.55
C ASP A 68 10.29 -8.58 4.53
N LEU A 69 10.54 -7.68 3.56
CA LEU A 69 9.60 -7.42 2.47
C LEU A 69 10.00 -8.17 1.20
N TYR A 70 9.49 -9.38 1.07
CA TYR A 70 9.57 -10.19 -0.15
C TYR A 70 8.22 -10.29 -0.87
N PRO A 71 8.15 -10.86 -2.09
CA PRO A 71 6.93 -10.81 -2.89
C PRO A 71 5.67 -11.27 -2.16
N MET A 72 5.71 -12.44 -1.52
CA MET A 72 4.55 -12.95 -0.76
C MET A 72 4.26 -12.12 0.51
N ALA A 73 5.27 -11.62 1.23
CA ALA A 73 5.03 -10.70 2.35
C ALA A 73 4.33 -9.40 1.90
N TYR A 74 4.71 -8.87 0.74
CA TYR A 74 3.99 -7.73 0.15
C TYR A 74 2.54 -8.07 -0.21
N ALA A 75 2.31 -9.27 -0.76
CA ALA A 75 0.96 -9.75 -1.06
C ALA A 75 0.10 -9.90 0.20
N GLU A 76 0.65 -10.44 1.28
CA GLU A 76 -0.02 -10.55 2.57
C GLU A 76 -0.39 -9.17 3.14
N LEU A 77 0.56 -8.21 3.13
CA LEU A 77 0.30 -6.83 3.56
C LEU A 77 -0.77 -6.13 2.70
N ALA A 78 -0.85 -6.46 1.41
CA ALA A 78 -1.87 -5.93 0.51
C ALA A 78 -3.27 -6.46 0.85
N VAL A 79 -3.37 -7.76 1.13
CA VAL A 79 -4.62 -8.41 1.56
C VAL A 79 -5.06 -7.87 2.92
N GLU A 80 -4.13 -7.76 3.87
CA GLU A 80 -4.40 -7.17 5.18
C GLU A 80 -4.91 -5.73 5.05
N TRP A 81 -4.24 -4.91 4.22
CA TRP A 81 -4.66 -3.53 3.98
C TRP A 81 -6.04 -3.41 3.32
N ALA A 82 -6.50 -4.42 2.57
CA ALA A 82 -7.83 -4.40 1.96
C ALA A 82 -8.93 -4.97 2.87
N SER A 83 -8.57 -5.67 3.96
CA SER A 83 -9.52 -6.39 4.82
C SER A 83 -10.56 -5.49 5.49
N ASP A 84 -10.25 -4.21 5.70
CA ASP A 84 -11.11 -3.19 6.28
C ASP A 84 -11.83 -2.32 5.23
N LYS A 85 -11.72 -2.65 3.93
CA LYS A 85 -12.20 -1.82 2.82
C LYS A 85 -13.23 -2.56 1.96
N ASP A 86 -14.50 -2.19 2.14
CA ASP A 86 -15.62 -2.79 1.38
C ASP A 86 -15.60 -2.51 -0.13
N ASN A 87 -14.82 -1.50 -0.56
CA ASN A 87 -14.74 -1.06 -1.94
C ASN A 87 -13.46 -1.50 -2.66
N VAL A 88 -12.62 -2.32 -2.02
CA VAL A 88 -11.38 -2.83 -2.59
C VAL A 88 -11.38 -4.35 -2.53
N GLU A 89 -11.12 -4.99 -3.66
CA GLU A 89 -10.88 -6.43 -3.77
C GLU A 89 -9.42 -6.65 -4.15
N VAL A 90 -8.76 -7.59 -3.47
CA VAL A 90 -7.35 -7.92 -3.72
C VAL A 90 -7.25 -9.37 -4.13
N THR A 91 -6.71 -9.60 -5.33
CA THR A 91 -6.43 -10.93 -5.87
C THR A 91 -4.92 -11.11 -5.97
N VAL A 92 -4.43 -12.23 -5.45
CA VAL A 92 -3.01 -12.60 -5.53
C VAL A 92 -2.89 -13.78 -6.47
N ILE A 93 -2.12 -13.61 -7.54
CA ILE A 93 -1.73 -14.69 -8.45
C ILE A 93 -0.38 -15.21 -7.99
N GLU A 94 -0.36 -16.46 -7.53
CA GLU A 94 0.86 -17.13 -7.08
C GLU A 94 1.69 -17.66 -8.26
N TYR A 95 2.91 -18.13 -7.98
CA TYR A 95 3.84 -18.60 -9.01
C TYR A 95 3.29 -19.76 -9.86
N ASP A 96 2.63 -20.74 -9.22
CA ASP A 96 2.08 -21.90 -9.93
C ASP A 96 0.90 -21.50 -10.82
N GLU A 97 0.10 -20.53 -10.40
CA GLU A 97 -0.97 -19.96 -11.20
C GLU A 97 -0.42 -19.12 -12.35
N ALA A 98 0.62 -18.33 -12.10
CA ALA A 98 1.31 -17.55 -13.13
C ALA A 98 1.92 -18.45 -14.23
N ILE A 99 2.42 -19.63 -13.88
CA ILE A 99 2.86 -20.64 -14.86
C ILE A 99 1.68 -21.12 -15.70
N LYS A 100 0.56 -21.50 -15.07
CA LYS A 100 -0.64 -21.98 -15.76
C LYS A 100 -1.25 -20.93 -16.69
N LEU A 101 -1.21 -19.66 -16.27
CA LEU A 101 -1.69 -18.51 -17.05
C LEU A 101 -0.72 -18.06 -18.15
N GLY A 102 0.45 -18.71 -18.29
CA GLY A 102 1.41 -18.39 -19.35
C GLY A 102 2.14 -17.06 -19.15
N MET A 103 2.28 -16.58 -17.90
CA MET A 103 2.91 -15.30 -17.56
C MET A 103 4.44 -15.38 -17.61
N GLY A 104 4.99 -15.70 -18.79
CA GLY A 104 6.42 -15.98 -18.99
C GLY A 104 7.37 -14.86 -18.58
N GLY A 105 6.91 -13.60 -18.62
CA GLY A 105 7.69 -12.45 -18.11
C GLY A 105 7.89 -12.48 -16.59
N LEU A 106 6.81 -12.70 -15.84
CA LEU A 106 6.85 -12.78 -14.38
C LEU A 106 7.65 -14.01 -13.92
N VAL A 107 7.34 -15.16 -14.52
CA VAL A 107 7.99 -16.44 -14.21
C VAL A 107 9.47 -16.40 -14.58
N GLY A 108 9.81 -15.91 -15.78
CA GLY A 108 11.19 -15.89 -16.27
C GLY A 108 12.13 -15.03 -15.43
N VAL A 109 11.66 -13.89 -14.91
CA VAL A 109 12.47 -13.03 -14.02
C VAL A 109 12.65 -13.67 -12.64
N GLY A 110 11.60 -14.26 -12.08
CA GLY A 110 11.61 -14.74 -10.69
C GLY A 110 11.94 -16.22 -10.48
N MET A 111 12.07 -17.03 -11.54
CA MET A 111 12.25 -18.49 -11.41
C MET A 111 13.51 -18.89 -10.62
N GLY A 112 14.58 -18.08 -10.68
CA GLY A 112 15.84 -18.32 -9.98
C GLY A 112 15.82 -17.95 -8.49
N SER A 113 14.80 -17.23 -8.03
CA SER A 113 14.67 -16.83 -6.63
C SER A 113 14.16 -18.00 -5.75
N ALA A 114 14.68 -18.09 -4.52
CA ALA A 114 14.10 -18.94 -3.48
C ALA A 114 12.72 -18.43 -3.05
N ARG A 115 12.51 -17.11 -3.12
CA ARG A 115 11.22 -16.45 -2.84
C ARG A 115 10.54 -16.17 -4.19
N LYS A 116 9.60 -17.03 -4.57
CA LYS A 116 8.96 -16.98 -5.89
C LYS A 116 8.18 -15.67 -6.09
N PRO A 117 8.08 -15.18 -7.33
CA PRO A 117 7.31 -13.98 -7.64
C PRO A 117 5.81 -14.28 -7.51
N CYS A 118 5.05 -13.25 -7.17
CA CYS A 118 3.60 -13.24 -7.21
C CYS A 118 3.13 -11.93 -7.84
N MET A 119 1.88 -11.88 -8.29
CA MET A 119 1.25 -10.65 -8.78
C MET A 119 0.08 -10.29 -7.88
N VAL A 120 0.05 -9.05 -7.41
CA VAL A 120 -1.04 -8.51 -6.59
C VAL A 120 -1.89 -7.59 -7.46
N ILE A 121 -3.18 -7.85 -7.53
CA ILE A 121 -4.16 -7.09 -8.30
C ILE A 121 -5.10 -6.41 -7.31
N PHE A 122 -5.17 -5.08 -7.37
CA PHE A 122 -6.13 -4.28 -6.60
C PHE A 122 -7.27 -3.85 -7.51
N GLU A 123 -8.48 -4.27 -7.20
CA GLU A 123 -9.69 -3.85 -7.88
C GLU A 123 -10.49 -2.91 -6.98
N MET A 124 -10.62 -1.65 -7.41
CA MET A 124 -11.37 -0.63 -6.66
C MET A 124 -12.74 -0.39 -7.31
N ASN A 125 -13.77 -0.25 -6.48
CA ASN A 125 -15.15 0.05 -6.88
C ASN A 125 -15.74 -0.96 -7.90
N GLY A 126 -15.42 -2.26 -7.76
CA GLY A 126 -15.84 -3.31 -8.71
C GLY A 126 -17.36 -3.39 -8.91
N LYS A 127 -18.16 -3.12 -7.88
CA LYS A 127 -19.64 -3.16 -7.92
C LYS A 127 -20.28 -2.03 -8.75
N THR A 128 -19.53 -1.01 -9.14
CA THR A 128 -20.03 0.14 -9.93
C THR A 128 -19.55 0.10 -11.39
N ARG A 129 -18.73 -0.89 -11.78
CA ARG A 129 -18.28 -1.03 -13.17
C ARG A 129 -19.39 -1.65 -14.02
N VAL A 130 -19.86 -0.88 -15.00
CA VAL A 130 -20.47 -1.41 -16.23
C VAL A 130 -19.52 -2.49 -16.78
N PRO A 131 -20.01 -3.67 -17.20
CA PRO A 131 -19.12 -4.77 -17.57
C PRO A 131 -18.18 -4.30 -18.68
N LEU A 132 -16.89 -4.23 -18.38
CA LEU A 132 -15.89 -4.25 -19.43
C LEU A 132 -15.99 -5.64 -20.04
N MET A 133 -16.63 -5.67 -21.22
CA MET A 133 -16.59 -6.70 -22.26
C MET A 133 -15.86 -7.99 -21.85
N SER A 134 -16.63 -9.07 -21.76
CA SER A 134 -16.27 -10.45 -21.42
C SER A 134 -14.85 -10.86 -21.85
N PRO A 135 -14.16 -11.71 -21.07
CA PRO A 135 -12.85 -12.23 -21.45
C PRO A 135 -12.95 -12.94 -22.80
N ILE A 136 -12.07 -12.55 -23.71
CA ILE A 136 -11.94 -13.04 -25.09
C ILE A 136 -11.31 -14.45 -25.11
N LEU A 137 -11.62 -15.30 -24.13
CA LEU A 137 -11.08 -16.65 -24.00
C LEU A 137 -12.18 -17.71 -24.18
N SER A 138 -12.99 -17.54 -25.21
CA SER A 138 -13.60 -18.66 -25.92
C SER A 138 -12.97 -18.72 -27.30
N THR A 139 -11.93 -19.53 -27.42
CA THR A 139 -11.54 -20.07 -28.72
C THR A 139 -11.45 -21.57 -28.54
N GLU A 140 -12.57 -22.23 -28.84
CA GLU A 140 -12.57 -23.61 -29.30
C GLU A 140 -11.78 -23.65 -30.62
N ILE A 141 -10.66 -24.38 -30.63
CA ILE A 141 -10.20 -25.24 -31.73
C ILE A 141 -9.59 -26.48 -31.07
#